data_AF-A0A969NLS5-F1
#
_entry.id   AF-A0A969NLS5-F1
#
_cell.length_a   1.000
_cell.length_b   1.000
_cell.length_c   1.000
_cell.angle_alpha   90.00
_cell.angle_beta   90.00
_cell.angle_gamma   90.00
#
_symmetry.space_group_name_H-M   'P 1'
#
loop_
_entity.id
_entity.type
_entity.pdbx_description
1 polymer ?
#
loop_
_entity_poly.entity_id
_entity_poly.type
_entity_poly.pdbx_seq_one_letter_code
_entity_poly.pdbx_strand_id
1 'polypeptide(L)'
;MSKFKIAHKAPSIDMTPMVDLFFLLLTFFMLTTSFRPQEAAQVDTPNSISGLIAPEKNVFTIYVSKDNKAFFNIDNGPDSTSHVRSKLLKIWPITIVYLSLLRKLFSSKN
;
A
#
# COMPACT_ATOMS: atom_id res chain seq x y z
N MET A 1 -51.66 -29.83 57.16
CA MET A 1 -50.71 -28.73 56.84
C MET A 1 -50.79 -28.46 55.34
N SER A 2 -51.42 -27.36 54.93
CA SER A 2 -51.54 -26.99 53.51
C SER A 2 -50.19 -26.53 52.96
N LYS A 3 -49.68 -27.19 51.93
CA LYS A 3 -48.50 -26.73 51.17
C LYS A 3 -48.93 -25.59 50.25
N PHE A 4 -48.66 -24.35 50.64
CA PHE A 4 -48.80 -23.20 49.75
C PHE A 4 -47.70 -23.24 48.69
N LYS A 5 -48.09 -23.47 47.43
CA LYS A 5 -47.18 -23.46 46.27
C LYS A 5 -47.02 -22.01 45.82
N ILE A 6 -45.88 -21.39 46.12
CA ILE A 6 -45.57 -20.02 45.72
C ILE A 6 -45.32 -20.02 44.20
N ALA A 7 -46.19 -19.36 43.44
CA ALA A 7 -46.03 -19.22 42.00
C ALA A 7 -44.84 -18.29 41.71
N HIS A 8 -43.74 -18.83 41.17
CA HIS A 8 -42.65 -18.03 40.64
C HIS A 8 -43.10 -17.42 39.31
N LYS A 9 -43.32 -16.10 39.28
CA LYS A 9 -43.44 -15.35 38.03
C LYS A 9 -42.03 -15.11 37.50
N ALA A 10 -41.75 -15.57 36.29
CA ALA A 10 -40.49 -15.26 35.63
C ALA A 10 -40.36 -13.74 35.45
N PRO A 11 -39.19 -13.14 35.70
CA PRO A 11 -38.97 -11.72 35.44
C PRO A 11 -39.08 -11.45 33.93
N SER A 12 -39.81 -10.39 33.55
CA SER A 12 -39.85 -9.92 32.17
C SER A 12 -38.49 -9.31 31.82
N ILE A 13 -37.88 -9.81 30.74
CA ILE A 13 -36.60 -9.29 30.24
C ILE A 13 -36.91 -8.12 29.31
N ASP A 14 -36.50 -6.92 29.70
CA ASP A 14 -36.58 -5.74 28.84
C ASP A 14 -35.46 -5.78 27.79
N MET A 15 -35.85 -5.64 26.51
CA MET A 15 -34.91 -5.68 25.37
C MET A 15 -34.29 -4.31 25.05
N THR A 16 -34.85 -3.24 25.60
CA THR A 16 -34.40 -1.85 25.42
C THR A 16 -32.90 -1.65 25.69
N PRO A 17 -32.31 -2.16 26.80
CA PRO A 17 -30.87 -2.02 27.04
C PRO A 17 -30.00 -2.82 26.06
N MET A 18 -30.49 -3.93 25.49
CA MET A 18 -29.70 -4.70 24.52
C MET A 18 -29.63 -3.98 23.18
N VAL A 19 -30.74 -3.42 22.71
CA VAL A 19 -30.79 -2.70 21.41
C VAL A 19 -29.91 -1.44 21.44
N ASP A 20 -29.86 -0.73 22.56
CA ASP A 20 -29.01 0.45 22.75
C ASP A 20 -27.51 0.12 22.65
N LEU A 21 -27.08 -0.98 23.29
CA LEU A 21 -25.69 -1.46 23.21
C LEU A 21 -25.30 -1.83 21.77
N PHE A 22 -26.19 -2.47 21.02
CA PHE A 22 -25.92 -2.82 19.62
C PHE A 22 -25.83 -1.58 18.71
N PHE A 23 -26.65 -0.55 18.95
CA PHE A 23 -26.58 0.69 18.21
C PHE A 23 -25.27 1.46 18.48
N LEU A 24 -24.80 1.46 19.73
CA LEU A 24 -23.51 2.04 20.10
C LEU A 24 -22.35 1.34 19.38
N LEU A 25 -22.38 0.01 19.28
CA LEU A 25 -21.36 -0.76 18.56
C LEU A 25 -21.41 -0.54 17.05
N LEU A 26 -22.61 -0.51 16.45
CA LEU A 26 -22.77 -0.28 15.02
C LEU A 26 -22.26 1.11 14.61
N THR A 27 -22.57 2.14 15.40
CA THR A 27 -22.12 3.51 15.15
C THR A 27 -20.61 3.66 15.40
N PHE A 28 -20.08 3.04 16.45
CA PHE A 28 -18.63 2.98 16.68
C PHE A 28 -17.89 2.29 15.53
N PHE A 29 -18.39 1.16 15.03
CA PHE A 29 -17.79 0.48 13.88
C PHE A 29 -17.92 1.30 12.60
N MET A 30 -19.08 1.89 12.31
CA MET A 30 -19.26 2.81 11.17
C MET A 30 -18.31 4.01 11.21
N LEU A 31 -18.06 4.60 12.39
CA LEU A 31 -17.15 5.75 12.53
C LEU A 31 -15.67 5.35 12.47
N THR A 32 -15.32 4.16 12.97
CA THR A 32 -13.93 3.66 12.97
C THR A 32 -13.54 2.90 11.71
N THR A 33 -14.50 2.54 10.84
CA THR A 33 -14.18 1.96 9.54
C THR A 33 -13.42 2.98 8.69
N SER A 34 -12.11 2.81 8.59
CA SER A 34 -11.29 3.55 7.64
C SER A 34 -11.67 3.09 6.24
N PHE A 35 -12.12 4.02 5.40
CA PHE A 35 -12.14 3.80 3.95
C PHE A 35 -10.73 3.41 3.54
N ARG A 36 -10.54 2.17 3.09
CA ARG A 36 -9.32 1.85 2.35
C ARG A 36 -9.38 2.69 1.08
N PRO A 37 -8.41 3.58 0.82
CA PRO A 37 -8.36 4.26 -0.47
C PRO A 37 -8.35 3.18 -1.54
N GLN A 38 -9.31 3.24 -2.45
CA GLN A 38 -9.34 2.34 -3.59
C GLN A 38 -8.01 2.52 -4.32
N GLU A 39 -7.16 1.49 -4.31
CA GLU A 39 -5.88 1.53 -5.01
C GLU A 39 -6.18 1.94 -6.47
N ALA A 40 -5.57 3.05 -6.92
CA ALA A 40 -5.95 3.74 -8.15
C ALA A 40 -5.73 2.91 -9.43
N ALA A 41 -5.18 1.70 -9.30
CA ALA A 41 -5.05 0.73 -10.36
C ALA A 41 -5.03 -0.67 -9.75
N GLN A 42 -5.74 -1.62 -10.36
CA GLN A 42 -5.45 -3.03 -10.13
C GLN A 42 -4.02 -3.30 -10.65
N VAL A 43 -3.09 -3.52 -9.72
CA VAL A 43 -1.73 -3.91 -10.07
C VAL A 43 -1.75 -5.41 -10.36
N ASP A 44 -1.95 -5.76 -11.64
CA ASP A 44 -1.65 -7.10 -12.14
C ASP A 44 -0.15 -7.33 -11.97
N THR A 45 0.22 -7.91 -10.83
CA THR A 45 1.61 -8.29 -10.57
C THR A 45 1.88 -9.53 -11.41
N PRO A 46 2.85 -9.51 -12.33
CA PRO A 46 3.18 -10.70 -13.10
C PRO A 46 3.62 -11.81 -12.15
N ASN A 47 3.19 -13.04 -12.42
CA ASN A 47 3.58 -14.21 -11.64
C ASN A 47 5.11 -14.31 -11.58
N SER A 48 5.67 -14.06 -10.39
CA SER A 48 7.09 -14.23 -10.13
C SER A 48 7.39 -15.71 -9.96
N ILE A 49 8.20 -16.27 -10.85
CA ILE A 49 8.81 -17.60 -10.72
C ILE A 49 10.12 -17.55 -9.92
N SER A 50 10.36 -16.49 -9.14
CA SER A 50 11.56 -16.40 -8.30
C SER A 50 11.36 -17.15 -6.98
N GLY A 51 12.02 -18.30 -6.83
CA GLY A 51 12.10 -19.06 -5.58
C GLY A 51 13.02 -18.44 -4.51
N LEU A 52 13.50 -17.22 -4.74
CA LEU A 52 14.35 -16.48 -3.81
C LEU A 52 13.48 -15.49 -3.03
N ILE A 53 13.52 -15.58 -1.70
CA ILE A 53 12.86 -14.64 -0.79
C ILE A 53 13.45 -13.25 -1.08
N ALA A 54 12.61 -12.32 -1.51
CA ALA A 54 13.03 -10.95 -1.76
C ALA A 54 13.49 -10.32 -0.44
N PRO A 55 14.68 -9.68 -0.39
CA PRO A 55 15.14 -8.99 0.81
C PRO A 55 14.20 -7.84 1.15
N GLU A 56 13.81 -7.70 2.43
CA GLU A 56 12.86 -6.68 2.90
C GLU A 56 13.44 -5.24 2.92
N LYS A 57 14.75 -5.08 2.66
CA LYS A 57 15.46 -3.79 2.75
C LYS A 57 16.23 -3.50 1.45
N ASN A 58 16.24 -2.23 1.03
CA ASN A 58 16.84 -1.73 -0.22
C ASN A 58 16.20 -2.31 -1.50
N VAL A 59 14.87 -2.44 -1.51
CA VAL A 59 14.13 -2.87 -2.70
C VAL A 59 13.97 -1.70 -3.64
N PHE A 60 14.40 -1.86 -4.90
CA PHE A 60 14.11 -0.95 -5.99
C PHE A 60 12.89 -1.44 -6.76
N THR A 61 11.76 -0.77 -6.57
CA THR A 61 10.49 -1.14 -7.20
C THR A 61 10.23 -0.21 -8.38
N ILE A 62 10.01 -0.76 -9.57
CA ILE A 62 9.65 -0.01 -10.77
C ILE A 62 8.20 -0.32 -11.12
N TYR A 63 7.36 0.70 -11.17
CA TYR A 63 6.00 0.62 -11.71
C TYR A 63 5.98 1.17 -13.12
N VAL A 64 5.52 0.38 -14.08
CA VAL A 64 5.33 0.81 -15.47
C VAL A 64 3.83 0.89 -15.72
N SER A 65 3.32 2.11 -15.93
CA SER A 65 1.94 2.32 -16.32
C SER A 65 1.77 2.13 -17.83
N LYS A 66 0.56 1.72 -18.26
CA LYS A 66 0.18 1.59 -19.67
C LYS A 66 0.34 2.90 -20.46
N ASP A 67 0.39 4.04 -19.77
CA ASP A 67 0.59 5.38 -20.34
C ASP A 67 2.06 5.73 -20.64
N ASN A 68 2.94 4.74 -20.80
CA ASN A 68 4.40 4.93 -20.96
C ASN A 68 5.06 5.76 -19.85
N LYS A 69 4.46 5.79 -18.65
CA LYS A 69 5.02 6.45 -17.48
C LYS A 69 5.65 5.42 -16.57
N ALA A 70 6.93 5.61 -16.24
CA ALA A 70 7.66 4.78 -15.30
C ALA A 70 7.82 5.52 -13.96
N PHE A 71 7.41 4.88 -12.87
CA PHE A 71 7.61 5.34 -11.51
C PHE A 71 8.58 4.39 -10.81
N PHE A 72 9.44 4.90 -9.95
CA PHE A 72 10.36 4.08 -9.18
C PHE A 72 10.30 4.44 -7.70
N ASN A 73 10.42 3.44 -6.85
CA ASN A 73 10.49 3.56 -5.40
C ASN A 73 11.73 2.83 -4.88
N ILE A 74 12.39 3.40 -3.88
CA ILE A 74 13.48 2.76 -3.13
C ILE A 74 13.04 2.73 -1.68
N ASP A 75 12.73 1.55 -1.14
CA ASP A 75 12.33 1.42 0.25
C ASP A 75 13.56 1.63 1.16
N ASN A 76 13.47 2.67 2.01
CA ASN A 76 14.40 3.10 3.07
C ASN A 76 15.41 4.25 2.79
N GLY A 77 15.12 5.17 1.86
CA GLY A 77 15.90 6.41 1.69
C GLY A 77 15.11 7.67 2.05
N PRO A 78 15.66 8.65 2.81
CA PRO A 78 15.05 9.96 2.97
C PRO A 78 14.98 10.65 1.60
N ASP A 79 13.75 10.85 1.10
CA ASP A 79 13.42 11.50 -0.16
C ASP A 79 14.32 11.10 -1.35
N SER A 80 14.05 9.90 -1.88
CA SER A 80 14.73 9.29 -3.04
C SER A 80 14.74 10.16 -4.30
N THR A 81 13.90 11.19 -4.41
CA THR A 81 13.93 12.11 -5.56
C THR A 81 15.05 13.16 -5.45
N SER A 82 15.35 13.67 -4.25
CA SER A 82 16.35 14.73 -4.06
C SER A 82 17.78 14.17 -4.04
N HIS A 83 17.99 13.06 -3.33
CA HIS A 83 19.30 12.40 -3.24
C HIS A 83 19.73 11.79 -4.56
N VAL A 84 18.84 11.05 -5.24
CA VAL A 84 19.15 10.44 -6.54
C VAL A 84 19.35 11.50 -7.61
N ARG A 85 18.54 12.57 -7.62
CA ARG A 85 18.71 13.66 -8.59
C ARG A 85 20.06 14.35 -8.46
N SER A 86 20.60 14.55 -7.26
CA SER A 86 21.94 15.15 -7.11
C SER A 86 23.06 14.24 -7.65
N LYS A 87 22.94 12.92 -7.46
CA LYS A 87 23.89 11.93 -7.95
C LYS A 87 23.80 11.74 -9.46
N LEU A 88 22.57 11.73 -9.99
CA LEU A 88 22.29 11.73 -11.42
C LEU A 88 22.78 13.02 -12.09
N LEU A 89 22.54 14.20 -11.54
CA LEU A 89 23.03 15.47 -12.09
C LEU A 89 24.56 15.55 -12.17
N LYS A 90 25.28 14.91 -11.23
CA LYS A 90 26.75 14.80 -11.30
C LYS A 90 27.23 13.87 -12.41
N ILE A 91 26.51 12.77 -12.65
CA ILE A 91 26.87 11.75 -13.65
C ILE A 91 26.40 12.13 -15.05
N TRP A 92 25.27 12.81 -15.17
CA TRP A 92 24.61 13.15 -16.43
C TRP A 92 25.50 13.87 -17.46
N PRO A 93 26.33 14.88 -17.10
CA PRO A 93 27.22 15.51 -18.07
C PRO A 93 28.26 14.51 -18.62
N ILE A 94 28.76 13.59 -17.80
CA ILE A 94 29.74 12.57 -18.22
C ILE A 94 29.09 11.57 -19.17
N THR A 95 27.87 11.13 -18.88
CA THR A 95 27.14 10.17 -19.75
C THR A 95 26.78 10.79 -21.10
N ILE A 96 26.35 12.07 -21.12
CA ILE A 96 26.07 12.78 -22.39
C ILE A 96 27.34 12.91 -23.23
N VAL A 97 28.47 13.29 -22.60
CA VAL A 97 29.75 13.41 -23.29
C VAL A 97 30.19 12.05 -23.86
N TYR A 98 30.06 10.97 -23.07
CA TYR A 98 30.42 9.62 -23.53
C TYR A 98 29.53 9.15 -24.69
N LEU A 99 28.21 9.37 -24.61
CA LEU A 99 27.27 9.01 -25.67
C LEU A 99 27.51 9.84 -26.96
N SER A 100 27.87 11.11 -26.81
CA SER A 100 28.24 11.99 -27.93
C SER A 100 29.55 11.56 -28.58
N LEU A 101 30.56 11.19 -27.78
CA LEU A 101 31.83 10.63 -28.25
C LEU A 101 31.65 9.28 -28.95
N LEU A 102 30.83 8.40 -28.39
CA LEU A 102 30.52 7.10 -28.97
C LEU A 102 29.80 7.26 -30.32
N ARG A 103 28.84 8.18 -30.41
CA ARG A 103 28.15 8.51 -31.66
C ARG A 103 29.12 9.09 -32.70
N LYS A 104 30.07 9.93 -32.28
CA LYS A 104 31.09 10.50 -33.17
C LYS A 104 32.09 9.44 -33.66
N LEU A 105 32.44 8.47 -32.82
CA LEU A 105 33.28 7.32 -33.17
C LEU A 105 32.58 6.40 -34.18
N PHE A 106 31.29 6.13 -34.01
CA PHE A 106 30.52 5.31 -34.96
C PHE A 106 30.18 6.05 -36.26
N SER A 107 30.03 7.37 -36.24
CA SER A 107 29.78 8.19 -37.44
C SER A 107 31.03 8.47 -38.27
N SER A 108 32.23 8.24 -37.73
CA SER A 108 33.50 8.43 -38.45
C SER A 108 33.97 7.18 -39.20
N LYS A 109 33.27 6.05 -39.06
CA LYS A 109 33.62 4.76 -39.66
C LYS A 109 32.68 4.33 -40.80
N ASN A 110 31.73 5.18 -41.17
CA ASN A 110 30.92 5.13 -42.39
C ASN A 110 31.17 6.40 -43.20
#